data_AF-A0A800JYW5-F1
#
_entry.id   AF-A0A800JYW5-F1
#
_cell.length_a   1.000
_cell.length_b   1.000
_cell.length_c   1.000
_cell.angle_alpha   90.00
_cell.angle_beta   90.00
_cell.angle_gamma   90.00
#
_symmetry.space_group_name_H-M   'P 1'
#
loop_
_entity.id
_entity.type
_entity.pdbx_description
1 polymer ?
#
loop_
_entity_poly.entity_id
_entity_poly.type
_entity_poly.pdbx_seq_one_letter_code
_entity_poly.pdbx_strand_id
1 'polypeptide(L)'
;MRTSRYSTALGLCFTVLTGLTAASVVAQTRYGTRSPSTVAAGAFATAVVFEGGEIFVGRPGEFYFFPIPANHAGTVHVFGPDEAGDWVETAVLTSAAVEIGDGFGAALAVGNAESA
;
A
#
# COMPACT_ATOMS: atom_id res chain seq x y z
N MET A 1 -44.27 -50.52 -44.26
CA MET A 1 -44.44 -49.23 -43.56
C MET A 1 -43.09 -48.82 -42.98
N ARG A 2 -42.60 -47.63 -43.38
CA ARG A 2 -41.37 -46.93 -43.01
C ARG A 2 -39.99 -47.52 -43.38
N THR A 3 -39.16 -46.61 -43.86
CA THR A 3 -37.96 -46.70 -44.70
C THR A 3 -36.65 -46.63 -43.91
N SER A 4 -35.59 -47.22 -44.49
CA SER A 4 -34.15 -46.95 -44.29
C SER A 4 -33.81 -45.46 -44.13
N ARG A 5 -32.76 -45.11 -43.34
CA ARG A 5 -31.56 -44.32 -43.79
C ARG A 5 -30.37 -44.48 -42.82
N TYR A 6 -29.20 -44.81 -43.37
CA TYR A 6 -27.88 -44.50 -42.81
C TYR A 6 -27.56 -43.02 -43.09
N SER A 7 -26.92 -42.27 -42.18
CA SER A 7 -26.19 -41.05 -42.55
C SER A 7 -25.22 -40.60 -41.45
N THR A 8 -23.98 -40.41 -41.87
CA THR A 8 -22.80 -39.83 -41.20
C THR A 8 -23.02 -38.49 -40.51
N ALA A 9 -22.34 -38.24 -39.39
CA ALA A 9 -21.90 -36.90 -38.99
C ALA A 9 -20.57 -36.98 -38.22
N LEU A 10 -19.51 -36.64 -38.94
CA LEU A 10 -18.17 -36.30 -38.47
C LEU A 10 -18.28 -35.04 -37.59
N GLY A 11 -17.91 -35.12 -36.30
CA GLY A 11 -17.93 -34.00 -35.36
C GLY A 11 -16.52 -33.65 -34.87
N LEU A 12 -15.94 -32.64 -35.51
CA LEU A 12 -14.62 -32.08 -35.32
C LEU A 12 -14.45 -31.42 -33.93
N CYS A 13 -13.25 -31.55 -33.35
CA CYS A 13 -12.45 -30.48 -32.71
C CYS A 13 -13.12 -29.57 -31.65
N PHE A 14 -12.65 -29.61 -30.40
CA PHE A 14 -11.80 -28.55 -29.82
C PHE A 14 -11.40 -28.91 -28.38
N THR A 15 -10.11 -29.18 -28.19
CA THR A 15 -9.43 -29.29 -26.90
C THR A 15 -9.53 -27.96 -26.16
N VAL A 16 -10.25 -27.90 -25.03
CA VAL A 16 -10.11 -26.77 -24.09
C VAL A 16 -9.03 -27.15 -23.08
N LEU A 17 -7.78 -27.03 -23.53
CA LEU A 17 -6.62 -26.97 -22.66
C LEU A 17 -6.74 -25.66 -21.88
N THR A 18 -7.22 -25.73 -20.63
CA THR A 18 -7.28 -24.58 -19.73
C THR A 18 -5.86 -24.10 -19.48
N GLY A 19 -5.45 -23.08 -20.23
CA GLY A 19 -4.19 -22.37 -20.01
C GLY A 19 -4.26 -21.69 -18.65
N LEU A 20 -3.59 -22.27 -17.66
CA LEU A 20 -3.20 -21.55 -16.45
C LEU A 20 -2.15 -20.53 -16.89
N THR A 21 -2.59 -19.35 -17.32
CA THR A 21 -1.68 -18.24 -17.51
C THR A 21 -1.16 -17.89 -16.12
N ALA A 22 0.07 -18.30 -15.83
CA ALA A 22 0.80 -17.75 -14.70
C ALA A 22 0.82 -16.23 -14.91
N ALA A 23 0.00 -15.50 -14.15
CA ALA A 23 0.13 -14.06 -14.07
C ALA A 23 1.52 -13.82 -13.50
N SER A 24 2.47 -13.46 -14.36
CA SER A 24 3.78 -13.01 -13.93
C SER A 24 3.53 -11.81 -13.02
N VAL A 25 3.68 -12.00 -11.71
CA VAL A 25 3.77 -10.91 -10.75
C VAL A 25 5.07 -10.20 -11.06
N VAL A 26 4.98 -9.17 -11.90
CA VAL A 26 6.09 -8.25 -12.09
C VAL A 26 6.10 -7.41 -10.81
N ALA A 27 7.17 -7.50 -10.04
CA ALA A 27 7.47 -6.47 -9.05
C ALA A 27 7.70 -5.17 -9.83
N GLN A 28 6.70 -4.30 -9.90
CA GLN A 28 6.81 -3.01 -10.59
C GLN A 28 7.29 -1.95 -9.61
N THR A 29 8.50 -1.43 -9.83
CA THR A 29 8.94 -0.18 -9.22
C THR A 29 8.29 0.96 -10.00
N ARG A 30 7.12 1.46 -9.56
CA ARG A 30 6.57 2.72 -10.08
C ARG A 30 7.32 3.88 -9.43
N TYR A 31 8.23 4.51 -10.18
CA TYR A 31 8.81 5.79 -9.80
C TYR A 31 7.84 6.90 -10.22
N GLY A 32 6.92 7.27 -9.34
CA GLY A 32 6.10 8.45 -9.54
C GLY A 32 6.94 9.69 -9.31
N THR A 33 7.09 10.56 -10.31
CA THR A 33 7.64 11.90 -10.10
C THR A 33 6.62 12.74 -9.34
N ARG A 34 6.45 12.49 -8.03
CA ARG A 34 5.82 13.47 -7.15
C ARG A 34 6.79 14.65 -7.06
N SER A 35 6.30 15.86 -7.28
CA SER A 35 7.02 17.08 -6.88
C SER A 35 7.52 16.85 -5.45
N PRO A 36 8.81 17.09 -5.14
CA PRO A 36 9.27 16.97 -3.78
C PRO A 36 8.42 17.94 -2.95
N SER A 37 7.53 17.40 -2.12
CA SER A 37 6.80 18.21 -1.16
C SER A 37 7.86 18.86 -0.29
N THR A 38 7.86 20.20 -0.23
CA THR A 38 8.78 21.00 0.58
C THR A 38 8.46 20.87 2.08
N VAL A 39 8.12 19.67 2.53
CA VAL A 39 8.09 19.37 3.96
C VAL A 39 9.52 19.60 4.41
N ALA A 40 9.72 20.68 5.16
CA ALA A 40 11.00 21.06 5.73
C ALA A 40 11.70 19.79 6.23
N ALA A 41 13.00 19.70 5.96
CA ALA A 41 13.91 18.57 6.19
C ALA A 41 14.02 18.14 7.67
N GLY A 42 12.89 17.93 8.33
CA GLY A 42 12.74 17.21 9.57
C GLY A 42 12.68 15.72 9.27
N ALA A 43 12.88 14.92 10.32
CA ALA A 43 13.03 13.48 10.21
C ALA A 43 11.71 12.82 9.76
N PHE A 44 11.56 12.63 8.45
CA PHE A 44 10.50 11.83 7.86
C PHE A 44 10.99 10.40 7.67
N ALA A 45 10.08 9.42 7.77
CA ALA A 45 10.39 8.00 7.69
C ALA A 45 11.42 7.50 8.72
N THR A 46 11.32 8.02 9.95
CA THR A 46 12.11 7.51 11.09
C THR A 46 11.64 6.13 11.56
N ALA A 47 10.34 5.88 11.41
CA ALA A 47 9.70 4.58 11.63
C ALA A 47 8.75 4.30 10.46
N VAL A 48 8.68 3.04 10.03
CA VAL A 48 7.79 2.58 8.97
C VAL A 48 7.20 1.23 9.37
N VAL A 49 5.88 1.09 9.28
CA VAL A 49 5.19 -0.20 9.43
C VAL A 49 4.18 -0.40 8.30
N PHE A 50 3.92 -1.66 7.96
CA PHE A 50 2.99 -2.04 6.91
C PHE A 50 1.96 -3.02 7.47
N GLU A 51 0.68 -2.73 7.28
CA GLU A 51 -0.42 -3.62 7.62
C GLU A 51 -1.61 -3.33 6.70
N GLY A 52 -2.39 -4.36 6.35
CA GLY A 52 -3.69 -4.15 5.70
C GLY A 52 -3.63 -3.54 4.29
N GLY A 53 -2.45 -3.48 3.66
CA GLY A 53 -2.27 -2.78 2.38
C GLY A 53 -1.96 -1.28 2.54
N GLU A 54 -1.72 -0.82 3.76
CA GLU A 54 -1.35 0.56 4.08
C GLU A 54 0.07 0.63 4.66
N ILE A 55 0.75 1.75 4.43
CA ILE A 55 2.05 2.07 4.99
C ILE A 55 1.90 3.23 5.95
N PHE A 56 2.34 3.06 7.19
CA PHE A 56 2.39 4.10 8.20
C PHE A 56 3.83 4.59 8.33
N VAL A 57 4.03 5.89 8.19
CA VAL A 57 5.35 6.54 8.18
C VAL A 57 5.43 7.59 9.26
N GLY A 58 6.33 7.37 10.20
CA GLY A 58 6.56 8.24 11.34
C GLY A 58 7.43 9.45 11.01
N ARG A 59 6.96 10.63 11.44
CA ARG A 59 7.68 11.89 11.38
C ARG A 59 7.67 12.58 12.74
N PRO A 60 8.64 12.30 13.62
CA PRO A 60 8.75 12.98 14.89
C PRO A 60 9.04 14.47 14.69
N GLY A 61 8.49 15.28 15.59
CA GLY A 61 8.67 16.73 15.62
C GLY A 61 10.10 17.17 15.88
N GLU A 62 10.80 16.38 16.69
CA GLU A 62 12.17 16.58 17.09
C GLU A 62 12.96 15.31 16.77
N PHE A 63 14.19 15.46 16.28
CA PHE A 63 15.06 14.32 16.04
C PHE A 63 16.48 14.63 16.49
N TYR A 64 16.89 14.00 17.59
CA TYR A 64 18.13 14.32 18.30
C TYR A 64 19.41 14.30 17.43
N PHE A 65 19.45 13.51 16.36
CA PHE A 65 20.62 13.43 15.47
C PHE A 65 20.75 14.62 14.51
N PHE A 66 19.71 15.43 14.32
CA PHE A 66 19.75 16.64 13.50
C PHE A 66 19.34 17.85 14.35
N PRO A 67 20.25 18.82 14.60
CA PRO A 67 19.97 19.99 15.43
C PRO A 67 19.09 21.01 14.68
N ILE A 68 17.86 20.61 14.36
CA ILE A 68 16.84 21.42 13.69
C ILE A 68 15.74 21.67 14.72
N PRO A 69 15.37 22.94 15.01
CA PRO A 69 14.28 23.24 15.92
C PRO A 69 12.99 22.53 15.50
N ALA A 70 12.32 21.88 16.46
CA ALA A 70 11.05 21.23 16.21
C ALA A 70 9.98 22.25 15.80
N ASN A 71 9.23 21.93 14.74
CA ASN A 71 8.15 22.78 14.21
C ASN A 71 6.76 22.12 14.27
N HIS A 72 6.68 20.91 14.82
CA HIS A 72 5.43 20.21 15.14
C HIS A 72 5.68 19.22 16.29
N ALA A 73 4.62 18.69 16.91
CA ALA A 73 4.72 17.71 17.99
C ALA A 73 5.07 16.29 17.49
N GLY A 74 4.82 16.03 16.20
CA GLY A 74 5.03 14.74 15.54
C GLY A 74 3.80 14.37 14.73
N THR A 75 3.98 13.58 13.67
CA THR A 75 2.90 13.12 12.81
C THR A 75 3.15 11.68 12.36
N VAL A 76 2.07 10.96 12.02
CA VAL A 76 2.16 9.67 11.32
C VAL A 76 1.40 9.81 10.00
N HIS A 77 2.10 9.59 8.90
CA HIS A 77 1.57 9.69 7.55
C HIS A 77 1.13 8.31 7.09
N VAL A 78 -0.08 8.18 6.56
CA VAL A 78 -0.62 6.93 6.05
C VAL A 78 -0.65 6.98 4.54
N PHE A 79 -0.07 5.97 3.91
CA PHE A 79 -0.09 5.79 2.47
C PHE A 79 -0.87 4.53 2.12
N GLY A 80 -1.65 4.62 1.05
CA GLY A 80 -2.43 3.51 0.52
C GLY A 80 -2.69 3.70 -0.98
N PRO A 81 -3.15 2.66 -1.68
CA PRO A 81 -3.57 2.77 -3.07
C PRO A 81 -4.85 3.60 -3.19
N ASP A 82 -4.93 4.46 -4.21
CA ASP A 82 -6.17 5.09 -4.65
C ASP A 82 -7.02 4.16 -5.53
N GLU A 83 -8.12 4.67 -6.11
CA GLU A 83 -9.00 3.90 -7.00
C GLU A 83 -8.29 3.38 -8.26
N ALA A 84 -7.20 4.02 -8.70
CA ALA A 84 -6.39 3.61 -9.84
C ALA A 84 -5.24 2.65 -9.45
N GLY A 85 -5.08 2.37 -8.15
CA GLY A 85 -3.99 1.57 -7.61
C GLY A 85 -2.68 2.34 -7.45
N ASP A 86 -2.71 3.68 -7.54
CA ASP A 86 -1.56 4.53 -7.31
C ASP A 86 -1.40 4.83 -5.81
N TRP A 87 -0.17 4.79 -5.32
CA TRP A 87 0.10 5.07 -3.91
C TRP A 87 0.00 6.56 -3.62
N VAL A 88 -0.92 6.92 -2.75
CA VAL A 88 -1.15 8.29 -2.30
C VAL A 88 -1.11 8.38 -0.78
N GLU A 89 -0.96 9.60 -0.27
CA GLU A 89 -1.09 9.84 1.17
C GLU A 89 -2.59 9.93 1.47
N THR A 90 -3.12 8.94 2.19
CA THR A 90 -4.55 8.79 2.46
C THR A 90 -4.95 9.50 3.75
N ALA A 91 -4.03 9.63 4.71
CA ALA A 91 -4.28 10.33 5.97
C ALA A 91 -2.99 10.86 6.61
N VAL A 92 -3.16 11.84 7.49
CA VAL A 92 -2.12 12.29 8.44
C VAL A 92 -2.70 12.21 9.84
N LEU A 93 -2.17 11.31 10.65
CA LEU A 93 -2.55 11.14 12.04
C LEU A 93 -1.81 12.15 12.90
N THR A 94 -2.58 12.90 13.68
CA THR A 94 -2.11 13.88 14.66
C THR A 94 -2.93 13.72 15.94
N SER A 95 -2.43 14.24 17.06
CA SER A 95 -3.15 14.24 18.33
C SER A 95 -2.99 15.59 19.00
N ALA A 96 -4.08 16.13 19.54
CA ALA A 96 -4.08 17.40 20.27
C ALA A 96 -3.41 17.30 21.65
N ALA A 97 -3.22 16.09 22.16
CA ALA A 97 -2.59 15.83 23.46
C ALA A 97 -1.07 15.63 23.37
N VAL A 98 -0.50 15.66 22.15
CA VAL A 98 0.94 15.48 21.94
C VAL A 98 1.60 16.85 21.84
N GLU A 99 2.65 17.05 22.62
CA GLU A 99 3.49 18.25 22.64
C GLU A 99 4.84 18.02 21.94
N ILE A 100 5.56 19.11 21.69
CA ILE A 100 6.93 19.03 21.17
C ILE A 100 7.80 18.32 22.20
N GLY A 101 8.52 17.28 21.77
CA GLY A 101 9.40 16.47 22.62
C GLY A 101 8.81 15.12 23.02
N ASP A 102 7.50 14.91 22.85
CA ASP A 102 6.84 13.64 23.20
C ASP A 102 7.22 12.48 22.26
N GLY A 103 7.82 12.79 21.11
CA GLY A 103 8.31 11.78 20.17
C GLY A 103 7.22 11.05 19.42
N PHE A 104 6.03 11.64 19.24
CA PHE A 104 4.96 11.02 18.46
C PHE A 104 5.42 10.73 17.03
N GLY A 105 5.23 9.47 16.60
CA GLY A 105 5.72 8.98 15.32
C GLY A 105 7.21 8.60 15.28
N ALA A 106 7.96 8.65 16.40
CA ALA A 106 9.36 8.20 16.43
C ALA A 106 9.51 6.67 16.36
N ALA A 107 8.50 5.93 16.83
CA ALA A 107 8.42 4.48 16.78
C ALA A 107 6.98 4.06 16.47
N LEU A 108 6.84 3.02 15.66
CA LEU A 108 5.55 2.47 15.25
C LEU A 108 5.58 0.96 15.41
N ALA A 109 4.48 0.41 15.90
CA ALA A 109 4.18 -1.00 15.88
C ALA A 109 2.71 -1.13 15.50
N VAL A 110 2.42 -2.18 14.74
CA VAL A 110 1.07 -2.47 14.29
C VAL A 110 0.72 -3.88 14.71
N GLY A 111 -0.52 -4.09 15.13
CA GLY A 111 -0.96 -5.34 15.69
C GLY A 111 -2.44 -5.51 15.48
N ASN A 112 -2.84 -6.75 15.24
CA ASN A 112 -4.22 -7.17 15.19
C ASN A 112 -4.83 -7.05 16.60
N ALA A 113 -5.94 -6.34 16.72
CA ALA A 113 -6.77 -6.45 17.91
C ALA A 113 -7.49 -7.81 17.87
N GLU A 114 -6.91 -8.83 18.51
CA GLU A 114 -7.70 -10.01 18.88
C GLU A 114 -8.69 -9.59 19.95
N SER A 115 -9.96 -9.53 19.57
CA SER A 115 -11.09 -9.30 20.49
C SER A 115 -11.06 -10.38 21.58
N ALA A 116 -10.71 -9.98 22.80
CA ALA A 116 -10.84 -10.81 23.99
C ALA A 116 -12.31 -10.92 24.46
#